data_AF-A0A4Y1WPN7-F1
#
_entry.id   AF-A0A4Y1WPN7-F1
#
_cell.length_a   1.000
_cell.length_b   1.000
_cell.length_c   1.000
_cell.angle_alpha   90.00
_cell.angle_beta   90.00
_cell.angle_gamma   90.00
#
_symmetry.space_group_name_H-M   'P 1'
#
loop_
_entity.id
_entity.type
_entity.pdbx_description
1 polymer ?
#
loop_
_entity_poly.entity_id
_entity_poly.type
_entity_poly.pdbx_seq_one_letter_code
_entity_poly.pdbx_strand_id
1 'polypeptide(L)'
;MVRERIDDWMQMAKDLAHAERELQIEHWVYITFEYREDDRSRVVLHKIDMPRRMFDRWQWLVEWRRAKYVCQYPRKGVQVYYCYYDKRTGLQTGFGSLLSCVAAAKAQITKIGRKMEEYVSYMSGNDLFFDPTTDEKLRCAKKKLAQKRAKYAELCALLQSEVAKHRANPGIYKLFIGFRKLGEFTDIPQARKFAEESGETGTFNLIGDRFRDSWYQPKHIGEAGN
;
A
#
# COMPACT_ATOMS: atom_id res chain seq x y z
N MET A 1 20.19 24.27 7.07
CA MET A 1 19.82 23.07 7.85
C MET A 1 18.33 22.71 7.85
N VAL A 2 17.40 23.44 8.50
CA VAL A 2 15.96 23.03 8.51
C VAL A 2 15.29 23.19 7.12
N ARG A 3 15.61 24.25 6.39
CA ARG A 3 15.07 24.55 5.05
C ARG A 3 15.51 23.50 4.02
N GLU A 4 16.80 23.19 3.95
CA GLU A 4 17.37 22.14 3.10
C GLU A 4 16.79 20.76 3.39
N ARG A 5 16.46 20.47 4.66
CA ARG A 5 15.79 19.22 5.04
C ARG A 5 14.36 19.21 4.48
N ILE A 6 13.58 20.28 4.60
CA ILE A 6 12.21 20.34 4.05
C ILE A 6 12.22 20.21 2.52
N ASP A 7 13.18 20.85 1.84
CA ASP A 7 13.31 20.77 0.38
C ASP A 7 13.64 19.35 -0.09
N ASP A 8 14.49 18.59 0.64
CA ASP A 8 14.79 17.19 0.31
C ASP A 8 13.56 16.28 0.48
N TRP A 9 12.71 16.52 1.49
CA TRP A 9 11.47 15.75 1.69
C TRP A 9 10.43 16.03 0.60
N MET A 10 10.24 17.31 0.24
CA MET A 10 9.33 17.68 -0.83
C MET A 10 9.79 17.11 -2.17
N GLN A 11 11.10 17.09 -2.40
CA GLN A 11 11.66 16.50 -3.61
C GLN A 11 11.53 14.97 -3.64
N MET A 12 11.72 14.29 -2.50
CA MET A 12 11.43 12.86 -2.39
C MET A 12 9.96 12.53 -2.72
N ALA A 13 9.01 13.36 -2.26
CA ALA A 13 7.60 13.17 -2.56
C ALA A 13 7.31 13.34 -4.06
N LYS A 14 7.96 14.30 -4.73
CA LYS A 14 7.88 14.47 -6.19
C LYS A 14 8.45 13.27 -6.93
N ASP A 15 9.61 12.76 -6.50
CA ASP A 15 10.26 11.59 -7.11
C ASP A 15 9.38 10.33 -7.00
N LEU A 16 8.72 10.14 -5.85
CA LEU A 16 7.77 9.06 -5.63
C LEU A 16 6.52 9.21 -6.50
N ALA A 17 5.91 10.39 -6.53
CA ALA A 17 4.74 10.65 -7.38
C ALA A 17 5.06 10.48 -8.87
N HIS A 18 6.26 10.86 -9.30
CA HIS A 18 6.74 10.62 -10.66
C HIS A 18 6.88 9.12 -10.94
N ALA A 19 7.50 8.37 -10.04
CA ALA A 19 7.64 6.93 -10.16
C ALA A 19 6.29 6.21 -10.25
N GLU A 20 5.31 6.59 -9.42
CA GLU A 20 3.95 6.03 -9.45
C GLU A 20 3.22 6.31 -10.76
N ARG A 21 3.36 7.52 -11.32
CA ARG A 21 2.79 7.89 -12.63
C ARG A 21 3.38 7.05 -13.75
N GLU A 22 4.70 6.89 -13.78
CA GLU A 22 5.36 6.07 -14.81
C GLU A 22 5.01 4.59 -14.68
N LEU A 23 4.77 4.09 -13.47
CA LEU A 23 4.33 2.72 -13.21
C LEU A 23 2.82 2.52 -13.43
N GLN A 24 2.08 3.59 -13.73
CA GLN A 24 0.63 3.60 -13.90
C GLN A 24 -0.08 2.89 -12.75
N ILE A 25 0.30 3.23 -11.51
CA ILE A 25 -0.32 2.71 -10.30
C ILE A 25 -1.60 3.51 -10.06
N GLU A 26 -2.75 2.84 -10.12
CA GLU A 26 -4.01 3.46 -9.72
C GLU A 26 -4.26 3.25 -8.23
N HIS A 27 -4.73 4.29 -7.55
CA HIS A 27 -5.10 4.21 -6.15
C HIS A 27 -6.63 4.21 -6.02
N TRP A 28 -7.19 3.06 -5.66
CA TRP A 28 -8.61 2.86 -5.37
C TRP A 28 -8.83 2.50 -3.91
N VAL A 29 -10.00 2.87 -3.40
CA VAL A 29 -10.44 2.53 -2.05
C VAL A 29 -11.80 1.87 -2.10
N TYR A 30 -11.87 0.71 -1.46
CA TYR A 30 -13.11 -0.01 -1.21
C TYR A 30 -13.52 0.22 0.24
N ILE A 31 -14.71 0.76 0.45
CA ILE A 31 -15.22 1.19 1.75
C ILE A 31 -16.43 0.34 2.10
N THR A 32 -16.39 -0.30 3.28
CA THR A 32 -17.51 -1.08 3.81
C THR A 32 -18.03 -0.46 5.10
N PHE A 33 -19.35 -0.34 5.19
CA PHE A 33 -20.05 0.05 6.41
C PHE A 33 -20.67 -1.20 7.00
N GLU A 34 -20.41 -1.47 8.26
CA GLU A 34 -20.89 -2.68 8.92
C GLU A 34 -21.14 -2.46 10.41
N TYR A 35 -21.92 -3.36 10.99
CA TYR A 35 -22.05 -3.47 12.43
C TYR A 35 -21.97 -4.95 12.83
N ARG A 36 -21.81 -5.20 14.13
CA ARG A 36 -21.81 -6.55 14.69
C ARG A 36 -23.05 -6.78 15.53
N GLU A 37 -23.65 -7.94 15.34
CA GLU A 37 -24.66 -8.45 16.26
C GLU A 37 -24.02 -9.04 17.50
N ASP A 38 -24.84 -9.33 18.51
CA ASP A 38 -24.41 -9.90 19.79
C ASP A 38 -23.80 -11.31 19.61
N ASP A 39 -24.25 -12.05 18.60
CA ASP A 39 -23.71 -13.33 18.14
C ASP A 39 -22.36 -13.20 17.41
N ARG A 40 -21.75 -12.00 17.39
CA ARG A 40 -20.56 -11.62 16.60
C ARG A 40 -20.74 -11.74 15.08
N SER A 41 -21.96 -12.01 14.62
CA SER A 41 -22.27 -12.06 13.19
C SER A 41 -22.10 -10.66 12.57
N ARG A 42 -21.51 -10.64 11.38
CA ARG A 42 -21.17 -9.41 10.67
C ARG A 42 -22.27 -9.07 9.68
N VAL A 43 -22.84 -7.87 9.81
CA VAL A 43 -23.86 -7.35 8.89
C VAL A 43 -23.28 -6.18 8.11
N VAL A 44 -23.12 -6.37 6.79
CA VAL A 44 -22.62 -5.33 5.88
C VAL A 44 -23.80 -4.49 5.40
N LEU A 45 -23.81 -3.21 5.78
CA LEU A 45 -24.86 -2.24 5.45
C LEU A 45 -24.69 -1.67 4.04
N HIS A 46 -23.47 -1.27 3.70
CA HIS A 46 -23.21 -0.57 2.44
C HIS A 46 -21.77 -0.75 1.97
N LYS A 47 -21.60 -0.71 0.65
CA LYS A 47 -20.33 -0.90 -0.05
C LYS A 47 -20.14 0.25 -1.02
N ILE A 48 -18.99 0.91 -0.97
CA ILE A 48 -18.62 1.98 -1.92
C ILE A 48 -17.25 1.68 -2.49
N ASP A 49 -17.13 1.74 -3.81
CA ASP A 49 -15.87 1.59 -4.52
C ASP A 49 -15.58 2.89 -5.28
N MET A 50 -14.48 3.57 -4.94
CA MET A 50 -14.12 4.85 -5.56
C MET A 50 -12.60 5.08 -5.64
N PRO A 51 -12.12 5.90 -6.58
CA PRO A 51 -10.74 6.35 -6.62
C PRO A 51 -10.34 7.12 -5.36
N ARG A 52 -9.11 6.90 -4.87
CA ARG A 52 -8.57 7.56 -3.67
C ARG A 52 -8.55 9.08 -3.79
N ARG A 53 -8.25 9.62 -4.98
CA ARG A 53 -8.30 11.09 -5.23
C ARG A 53 -9.66 11.72 -4.93
N MET A 54 -10.74 10.96 -5.14
CA MET A 54 -12.11 11.42 -4.87
C MET A 54 -12.44 11.24 -3.39
N PHE A 55 -12.03 10.11 -2.80
CA PHE A 55 -12.16 9.86 -1.37
C PHE A 55 -11.49 10.96 -0.52
N ASP A 56 -10.25 11.35 -0.85
CA ASP A 56 -9.50 12.38 -0.12
C ASP A 56 -10.25 13.75 -0.12
N ARG A 57 -11.06 14.03 -1.15
CA ARG A 57 -11.89 15.24 -1.24
C ARG A 57 -13.27 15.07 -0.59
N TRP A 58 -13.82 13.87 -0.65
CA TRP A 58 -15.19 13.55 -0.23
C TRP A 58 -15.25 12.71 1.04
N GLN A 59 -14.23 12.83 1.91
CA GLN A 59 -14.19 12.10 3.17
C GLN A 59 -15.43 12.40 4.03
N TRP A 60 -15.97 13.61 3.94
CA TRP A 60 -17.23 14.01 4.60
C TRP A 60 -18.45 13.17 4.17
N LEU A 61 -18.48 12.63 2.94
CA LEU A 61 -19.57 11.76 2.47
C LEU A 61 -19.61 10.45 3.26
N VAL A 62 -18.42 9.92 3.57
CA VAL A 62 -18.26 8.68 4.34
C VAL A 62 -18.70 8.91 5.77
N GLU A 63 -18.27 10.00 6.39
CA GLU A 63 -18.70 10.37 7.75
C GLU A 63 -20.20 10.68 7.82
N TRP A 64 -20.75 11.39 6.83
CA TRP A 64 -22.18 11.68 6.77
C TRP A 64 -23.02 10.39 6.67
N ARG A 65 -22.60 9.44 5.82
CA ARG A 65 -23.24 8.13 5.73
C ARG A 65 -23.09 7.33 7.01
N ARG A 66 -21.91 7.35 7.62
CA ARG A 66 -21.66 6.71 8.91
C ARG A 66 -22.63 7.24 9.96
N ALA A 67 -22.77 8.57 10.07
CA ALA A 67 -23.71 9.21 10.98
C ALA A 67 -25.16 8.76 10.72
N LYS A 68 -25.59 8.73 9.44
CA LYS A 68 -26.91 8.22 9.06
C LYS A 68 -27.15 6.79 9.57
N TYR A 69 -26.19 5.89 9.40
CA TYR A 69 -26.32 4.51 9.87
C TYR A 69 -26.27 4.40 11.40
N VAL A 70 -25.48 5.23 12.08
CA VAL A 70 -25.50 5.31 13.55
C VAL A 70 -26.87 5.75 14.06
N CYS A 71 -27.53 6.71 13.40
CA CYS A 71 -28.88 7.12 13.77
C CYS A 71 -29.93 6.03 13.51
N GLN A 72 -29.78 5.23 12.45
CA GLN A 72 -30.67 4.10 12.17
C GLN A 72 -30.45 2.93 13.14
N TYR A 73 -29.21 2.70 13.57
CA TYR A 73 -28.82 1.58 14.43
C TYR A 73 -28.01 2.07 15.66
N PRO A 74 -28.63 2.81 16.59
CA PRO A 74 -27.91 3.53 17.64
C PRO A 74 -27.14 2.63 18.61
N ARG A 75 -27.59 1.39 18.86
CA ARG A 75 -26.96 0.46 19.81
C ARG A 75 -25.95 -0.50 19.19
N LYS A 76 -25.88 -0.59 17.86
CA LYS A 76 -25.10 -1.63 17.17
C LYS A 76 -23.66 -1.23 16.80
N GLY A 77 -23.27 0.02 17.06
CA GLY A 77 -21.88 0.47 16.91
C GLY A 77 -21.33 0.34 15.49
N VAL A 78 -21.82 1.17 14.56
CA VAL A 78 -21.44 1.11 13.14
C VAL A 78 -19.95 1.45 12.94
N GLN A 79 -19.25 0.54 12.27
CA GLN A 79 -17.84 0.63 11.89
C GLN A 79 -17.69 0.82 10.38
N VAL A 80 -16.58 1.45 9.99
CA VAL A 80 -16.21 1.68 8.59
C VAL A 80 -14.83 1.11 8.36
N TYR A 81 -14.69 0.27 7.33
CA TYR A 81 -13.42 -0.32 6.95
C TYR A 81 -13.00 0.13 5.56
N TYR A 82 -11.68 0.24 5.38
CA TYR A 82 -11.05 0.73 4.16
C TYR A 82 -10.08 -0.31 3.63
N CYS A 83 -10.25 -0.70 2.38
CA CYS A 83 -9.31 -1.55 1.65
C CYS A 83 -8.74 -0.77 0.47
N TYR A 84 -7.43 -0.51 0.51
CA TYR A 84 -6.71 0.19 -0.55
C TYR A 84 -6.12 -0.80 -1.54
N TYR A 85 -6.42 -0.63 -2.83
CA TYR A 85 -5.94 -1.50 -3.88
C TYR A 85 -5.67 -0.75 -5.19
N ASP A 86 -5.01 -1.41 -6.13
CA ASP A 86 -4.82 -0.98 -7.51
C ASP A 86 -5.75 -1.76 -8.42
N LYS A 87 -6.55 -1.06 -9.21
CA LYS A 87 -7.57 -1.66 -10.07
C LYS A 87 -6.97 -2.42 -11.25
N ARG A 88 -5.80 -2.00 -11.73
CA ARG A 88 -5.12 -2.64 -12.88
C ARG A 88 -4.50 -3.98 -12.50
N THR A 89 -3.88 -4.05 -11.33
CA THR A 89 -3.17 -5.25 -10.86
C THR A 89 -3.98 -6.10 -9.90
N GLY A 90 -5.02 -5.54 -9.28
CA GLY A 90 -5.80 -6.21 -8.24
C GLY A 90 -5.06 -6.34 -6.91
N LEU A 91 -3.88 -5.72 -6.76
CA LEU A 91 -3.04 -5.83 -5.56
C LEU A 91 -3.32 -4.72 -4.54
N GLN A 92 -2.98 -4.96 -3.28
CA GLN A 92 -3.10 -3.96 -2.21
C GLN A 92 -2.12 -2.79 -2.43
N THR A 93 -2.57 -1.55 -2.20
CA THR A 93 -1.76 -0.31 -2.37
C THR A 93 -1.30 0.29 -1.03
N GLY A 94 -1.14 -0.55 -0.01
CA GLY A 94 -0.69 -0.13 1.33
C GLY A 94 0.82 0.13 1.43
N PHE A 95 1.25 0.72 2.55
CA PHE A 95 2.67 0.87 2.88
C PHE A 95 3.35 -0.51 3.03
N GLY A 96 4.51 -0.70 2.40
CA GLY A 96 5.18 -2.00 2.39
C GLY A 96 4.55 -3.03 1.44
N SER A 97 3.48 -2.67 0.72
CA SER A 97 3.00 -3.47 -0.41
C SER A 97 4.07 -3.58 -1.48
N LEU A 98 3.98 -4.64 -2.30
CA LEU A 98 4.89 -4.84 -3.42
C LEU A 98 4.91 -3.64 -4.39
N LEU A 99 3.74 -3.07 -4.67
CA LEU A 99 3.61 -1.87 -5.53
C LEU A 99 4.33 -0.67 -4.92
N SER A 100 4.14 -0.43 -3.61
CA SER A 100 4.83 0.67 -2.92
C SER A 100 6.35 0.47 -2.90
N CYS A 101 6.83 -0.77 -2.76
CA CYS A 101 8.25 -1.10 -2.78
C CYS A 101 8.87 -0.90 -4.16
N VAL A 102 8.16 -1.25 -5.24
CA VAL A 102 8.59 -1.03 -6.62
C VAL A 102 8.66 0.48 -6.92
N ALA A 103 7.62 1.24 -6.55
CA ALA A 103 7.59 2.69 -6.72
C ALA A 103 8.70 3.38 -5.94
N ALA A 104 8.91 3.01 -4.67
CA ALA A 104 9.98 3.54 -3.85
C ALA A 104 11.36 3.19 -4.42
N ALA A 105 11.59 1.95 -4.86
CA ALA A 105 12.86 1.55 -5.47
C ALA A 105 13.17 2.38 -6.73
N LYS A 106 12.16 2.64 -7.56
CA LYS A 106 12.28 3.50 -8.74
C LYS A 106 12.60 4.96 -8.36
N ALA A 107 11.88 5.52 -7.39
CA ALA A 107 12.14 6.87 -6.89
C ALA A 107 13.57 7.03 -6.32
N GLN A 108 14.09 6.00 -5.65
CA GLN A 108 15.48 5.99 -5.15
C GLN A 108 16.51 6.00 -6.29
N ILE A 109 16.25 5.29 -7.40
CA ILE A 109 17.11 5.32 -8.60
C ILE A 109 17.14 6.74 -9.17
N THR A 110 15.97 7.39 -9.30
CA THR A 110 15.87 8.77 -9.76
C THR A 110 16.58 9.75 -8.83
N LYS A 111 16.40 9.61 -7.50
CA LYS A 111 17.08 10.46 -6.50
C LYS A 111 18.60 10.35 -6.60
N ILE A 112 19.14 9.15 -6.74
CA ILE A 112 20.59 8.94 -6.88
C ILE A 112 21.08 9.56 -8.19
N GLY A 113 20.36 9.35 -9.30
CA GLY A 113 20.69 9.96 -10.60
C GLY A 113 20.78 11.48 -10.51
N ARG A 114 19.74 12.13 -9.98
CA ARG A 114 19.73 13.59 -9.77
C ARG A 114 20.88 14.04 -8.88
N LYS A 115 21.12 13.37 -7.75
CA LYS A 115 22.23 13.74 -6.84
C LYS A 115 23.60 13.62 -7.49
N MET A 116 23.77 12.65 -8.40
CA MET A 116 24.99 12.53 -9.19
C MET A 116 25.13 13.70 -10.18
N GLU A 117 24.05 14.09 -10.86
CA GLU A 117 24.03 15.24 -11.77
C GLU A 117 24.28 16.57 -11.05
N GLU A 118 23.63 16.79 -9.91
CA GLU A 118 23.88 17.94 -9.02
C GLU A 118 25.35 18.01 -8.60
N TYR A 119 25.93 16.87 -8.21
CA TYR A 119 27.35 16.80 -7.86
C TYR A 119 28.26 17.13 -9.03
N VAL A 120 28.03 16.51 -10.21
CA VAL A 120 28.81 16.79 -11.42
C VAL A 120 28.72 18.27 -11.78
N SER A 121 27.52 18.85 -11.83
CA SER A 121 27.32 20.25 -12.17
C SER A 121 28.02 21.20 -11.19
N TYR A 122 27.98 20.90 -9.90
CA TYR A 122 28.65 21.71 -8.87
C TYR A 122 30.17 21.63 -9.01
N MET A 123 30.71 20.41 -9.14
CA MET A 123 32.16 20.19 -9.23
C MET A 123 32.75 20.74 -10.53
N SER A 124 32.05 20.60 -11.66
CA SER A 124 32.49 21.18 -12.94
C SER A 124 32.55 22.71 -12.93
N GLY A 125 31.76 23.38 -12.09
CA GLY A 125 31.78 24.84 -11.97
C GLY A 125 32.80 25.38 -10.96
N ASN A 126 33.19 24.58 -9.97
CA ASN A 126 33.98 25.03 -8.82
C ASN A 126 35.39 24.43 -8.75
N ASP A 127 35.59 23.22 -9.27
CA ASP A 127 36.86 22.50 -9.18
C ASP A 127 37.46 22.25 -10.56
N LEU A 128 38.56 22.95 -10.85
CA LEU A 128 39.31 22.84 -12.12
C LEU A 128 39.96 21.46 -12.34
N PHE A 129 40.14 20.68 -11.27
CA PHE A 129 40.73 19.34 -11.31
C PHE A 129 39.70 18.21 -11.30
N PHE A 130 38.41 18.55 -11.41
CA PHE A 130 37.36 17.56 -11.39
C PHE A 130 37.37 16.73 -12.68
N ASP A 131 37.61 15.43 -12.54
CA ASP A 131 37.45 14.44 -13.60
C ASP A 131 36.28 13.49 -13.28
N PRO A 132 35.19 13.51 -14.07
CA PRO A 132 34.04 12.62 -13.90
C PRO A 132 34.34 11.12 -13.96
N THR A 133 35.48 10.74 -14.53
CA THR A 133 35.87 9.33 -14.71
C THR A 133 36.68 8.79 -13.53
N THR A 134 37.48 9.65 -12.89
CA THR A 134 38.42 9.27 -11.83
C THR A 134 37.87 9.53 -10.42
N ASP A 135 36.84 10.37 -10.27
CA ASP A 135 36.27 10.71 -8.96
C ASP A 135 35.69 9.50 -8.20
N GLU A 136 36.20 9.28 -7.00
CA GLU A 136 35.84 8.13 -6.15
C GLU A 136 34.37 8.20 -5.69
N LYS A 137 33.84 9.40 -5.43
CA LYS A 137 32.45 9.56 -4.98
C LYS A 137 31.48 9.17 -6.09
N LEU A 138 31.77 9.54 -7.33
CA LEU A 138 30.99 9.13 -8.51
C LEU A 138 31.10 7.64 -8.77
N ARG A 139 32.28 7.04 -8.64
CA ARG A 139 32.44 5.58 -8.78
C ARG A 139 31.61 4.82 -7.75
N CYS A 140 31.66 5.25 -6.50
CA CYS A 140 30.84 4.70 -5.42
C CYS A 140 29.33 4.89 -5.67
N ALA A 141 28.92 6.08 -6.14
CA ALA A 141 27.53 6.38 -6.49
C ALA A 141 27.03 5.52 -7.65
N LYS A 142 27.83 5.33 -8.71
CA LYS A 142 27.54 4.43 -9.84
C LYS A 142 27.36 2.98 -9.37
N LYS A 143 28.22 2.49 -8.48
CA LYS A 143 28.08 1.15 -7.88
C LYS A 143 26.78 1.00 -7.09
N LYS A 144 26.42 2.00 -6.26
CA LYS A 144 25.14 2.03 -5.53
C LYS A 144 23.94 2.07 -6.48
N LEU A 145 24.01 2.87 -7.55
CA LEU A 145 22.96 2.96 -8.56
C LEU A 145 22.74 1.60 -9.25
N ALA A 146 23.81 0.90 -9.61
CA ALA A 146 23.75 -0.43 -10.21
C ALA A 146 23.08 -1.45 -9.26
N GLN A 147 23.43 -1.44 -7.97
CA GLN A 147 22.80 -2.29 -6.96
C GLN A 147 21.29 -2.00 -6.83
N LYS A 148 20.90 -0.72 -6.82
CA LYS A 148 19.47 -0.33 -6.75
C LYS A 148 18.70 -0.73 -8.00
N ARG A 149 19.32 -0.62 -9.18
CA ARG A 149 18.74 -1.09 -10.45
C ARG A 149 18.53 -2.61 -10.47
N ALA A 150 19.50 -3.38 -9.98
CA ALA A 150 19.36 -4.84 -9.85
C ALA A 150 18.19 -5.20 -8.93
N LYS A 151 18.13 -4.59 -7.72
CA LYS A 151 17.01 -4.80 -6.79
C LYS A 151 15.66 -4.40 -7.39
N TYR A 152 15.61 -3.31 -8.15
CA TYR A 152 14.38 -2.90 -8.84
C TYR A 152 13.93 -3.93 -9.89
N ALA A 153 14.87 -4.48 -10.67
CA ALA A 153 14.57 -5.52 -11.65
C ALA A 153 14.00 -6.79 -10.97
N GLU A 154 14.56 -7.22 -9.85
CA GLU A 154 14.05 -8.34 -9.04
C GLU A 154 12.61 -8.08 -8.57
N LEU A 155 12.34 -6.87 -8.04
CA LEU A 155 11.01 -6.50 -7.58
C LEU A 155 10.00 -6.42 -8.73
N CYS A 156 10.41 -5.95 -9.90
CA CYS A 156 9.57 -5.94 -11.11
C CYS A 156 9.23 -7.36 -11.58
N ALA A 157 10.20 -8.28 -11.57
CA ALA A 157 9.96 -9.67 -11.90
C ALA A 157 8.97 -10.32 -10.91
N LEU A 158 9.14 -10.04 -9.61
CA LEU A 158 8.23 -10.52 -8.58
C LEU A 158 6.82 -9.95 -8.77
N LEU A 159 6.70 -8.66 -9.09
CA LEU A 159 5.43 -8.01 -9.41
C LEU A 159 4.75 -8.64 -10.62
N GLN A 160 5.47 -8.89 -11.70
CA GLN A 160 4.91 -9.55 -12.88
C GLN A 160 4.40 -10.96 -12.56
N SER A 161 5.16 -11.72 -11.75
CA SER A 161 4.74 -13.05 -11.32
C SER A 161 3.46 -13.01 -10.46
N GLU A 162 3.33 -12.03 -9.57
CA GLU A 162 2.18 -11.91 -8.67
C GLU A 162 0.92 -11.45 -9.41
N VAL A 163 1.09 -10.54 -10.38
CA VAL A 163 0.01 -10.11 -11.29
C VAL A 163 -0.42 -11.26 -12.18
N ALA A 164 0.52 -12.06 -12.71
CA ALA A 164 0.20 -13.24 -13.51
C ALA A 164 -0.60 -14.26 -12.70
N LYS A 165 -0.19 -14.54 -11.44
CA LYS A 165 -0.94 -15.42 -10.52
C LYS A 165 -2.35 -14.90 -10.25
N HIS A 166 -2.50 -13.59 -9.99
CA HIS A 166 -3.81 -13.00 -9.76
C HIS A 166 -4.71 -13.09 -11.00
N ARG A 167 -4.14 -12.92 -12.21
CA ARG A 167 -4.90 -13.03 -13.47
C ARG A 167 -5.28 -14.48 -13.81
N ALA A 168 -4.39 -15.43 -13.53
CA ALA A 168 -4.63 -16.85 -13.79
C ALA A 168 -5.70 -17.43 -12.85
N ASN A 169 -5.78 -16.93 -11.61
CA ASN A 169 -6.64 -17.48 -10.58
C ASN A 169 -7.65 -16.43 -10.06
N PRO A 170 -8.69 -16.09 -10.84
CA PRO A 170 -9.70 -15.12 -10.42
C PRO A 170 -10.51 -15.58 -9.20
N GLY A 171 -10.62 -16.90 -8.99
CA GLY A 171 -11.31 -17.49 -7.85
C GLY A 171 -10.49 -17.52 -6.54
N ILE A 172 -9.25 -17.02 -6.53
CA ILE A 172 -8.41 -17.02 -5.34
C ILE A 172 -8.49 -15.66 -4.63
N TYR A 173 -8.73 -15.72 -3.33
CA TYR A 173 -8.76 -14.61 -2.41
C TYR A 173 -7.48 -14.56 -1.59
N LYS A 174 -6.82 -13.41 -1.57
CA LYS A 174 -5.62 -13.15 -0.77
C LYS A 174 -6.01 -12.48 0.53
N LEU A 175 -5.69 -13.11 1.66
CA LEU A 175 -5.96 -12.58 2.99
C LEU A 175 -4.73 -11.83 3.51
N PHE A 176 -4.96 -10.65 4.06
CA PHE A 176 -3.94 -9.81 4.65
C PHE A 176 -4.36 -9.37 6.05
N ILE A 177 -3.40 -9.23 6.96
CA ILE A 177 -3.56 -8.45 8.20
C ILE A 177 -2.64 -7.24 8.13
N GLY A 178 -3.22 -6.04 8.17
CA GLY A 178 -2.47 -4.82 7.83
C GLY A 178 -1.83 -4.92 6.44
N PHE A 179 -0.50 -5.04 6.40
CA PHE A 179 0.31 -5.17 5.18
C PHE A 179 0.92 -6.57 4.98
N ARG A 180 0.73 -7.49 5.94
CA ARG A 180 1.28 -8.85 5.88
C ARG A 180 0.29 -9.78 5.18
N LYS A 181 0.72 -10.44 4.10
CA LYS A 181 -0.05 -11.51 3.45
C LYS A 181 -0.05 -12.75 4.35
N LEU A 182 -1.23 -13.24 4.70
CA LEU A 182 -1.40 -14.43 5.54
C LEU A 182 -1.55 -15.70 4.71
N GLY A 183 -2.24 -15.63 3.58
CA GLY A 183 -2.49 -16.80 2.74
C GLY A 183 -3.32 -16.49 1.50
N GLU A 184 -3.47 -17.52 0.68
CA GLU A 184 -4.33 -17.55 -0.50
C GLU A 184 -5.40 -18.63 -0.30
N PHE A 185 -6.66 -18.29 -0.56
CA PHE A 185 -7.81 -19.15 -0.27
C PHE A 185 -8.72 -19.20 -1.49
N THR A 186 -9.36 -20.35 -1.75
CA THR A 186 -10.38 -20.48 -2.80
C THR A 186 -11.76 -20.02 -2.35
N ASP A 187 -12.01 -20.08 -1.04
CA ASP A 187 -13.32 -19.85 -0.45
C ASP A 187 -13.28 -18.80 0.65
N ILE A 188 -14.23 -17.86 0.60
CA ILE A 188 -14.37 -16.78 1.60
C ILE A 188 -14.58 -17.36 3.02
N PRO A 189 -15.43 -18.38 3.24
CA PRO A 189 -15.58 -18.98 4.56
C PRO A 189 -14.28 -19.58 5.11
N GLN A 190 -13.46 -20.22 4.26
CA GLN A 190 -12.17 -20.76 4.69
C GLN A 190 -11.20 -19.64 5.11
N ALA A 191 -11.13 -18.56 4.34
CA ALA A 191 -10.29 -17.42 4.68
C ALA A 191 -10.70 -16.79 6.03
N ARG A 192 -12.01 -16.73 6.31
CA ARG A 192 -12.53 -16.23 7.59
C ARG A 192 -12.20 -17.16 8.76
N LYS A 193 -12.42 -18.45 8.58
CA LYS A 193 -12.06 -19.46 9.58
C LYS A 193 -10.57 -19.40 9.92
N PHE A 194 -9.72 -19.26 8.90
CA PHE A 194 -8.28 -19.06 9.12
C PHE A 194 -7.97 -17.77 9.89
N ALA A 195 -8.66 -16.67 9.59
CA ALA A 195 -8.49 -15.41 10.33
C ALA A 195 -8.87 -15.57 11.81
N GLU A 196 -9.96 -16.27 12.11
CA GLU A 196 -10.41 -16.57 13.47
C GLU A 196 -9.41 -17.48 14.22
N GLU A 197 -8.93 -18.53 13.57
CA GLU A 197 -7.98 -19.50 14.13
C GLU A 197 -6.56 -18.93 14.28
N SER A 198 -6.20 -17.90 13.50
CA SER A 198 -4.87 -17.30 13.55
C SER A 198 -4.51 -16.67 14.90
N GLY A 199 -5.52 -16.35 15.74
CA GLY A 199 -5.34 -15.68 17.03
C GLY A 199 -4.84 -14.24 16.92
N GLU A 200 -4.65 -13.73 15.71
CA GLU A 200 -4.16 -12.38 15.42
C GLU A 200 -5.29 -11.36 15.52
N THR A 201 -4.96 -10.17 16.01
CA THR A 201 -5.93 -9.09 16.24
C THR A 201 -5.65 -7.92 15.33
N GLY A 202 -6.67 -7.44 14.63
CA GLY A 202 -6.49 -6.34 13.70
C GLY A 202 -7.49 -6.33 12.57
N THR A 203 -7.29 -5.43 11.61
CA THR A 203 -8.11 -5.36 10.40
C THR A 203 -7.56 -6.33 9.35
N PHE A 204 -8.38 -7.32 9.02
CA PHE A 204 -8.14 -8.26 7.95
C PHE A 204 -8.69 -7.69 6.65
N ASN A 205 -7.93 -7.82 5.56
CA ASN A 205 -8.34 -7.45 4.21
C ASN A 205 -8.33 -8.69 3.34
N LEU A 206 -9.44 -8.95 2.65
CA LEU A 206 -9.57 -10.03 1.68
C LEU A 206 -9.73 -9.44 0.28
N ILE A 207 -8.84 -9.85 -0.61
CA ILE A 207 -8.67 -9.27 -1.95
C ILE A 207 -8.72 -10.43 -2.96
N GLY A 208 -9.80 -10.53 -3.73
CA GLY A 208 -9.95 -11.50 -4.85
C GLY A 208 -10.27 -10.81 -6.18
N ASP A 209 -10.62 -11.55 -7.23
CA ASP A 209 -11.05 -10.92 -8.47
C ASP A 209 -12.44 -10.30 -8.31
N ARG A 210 -12.55 -8.98 -8.55
CA ARG A 210 -13.78 -8.16 -8.38
C ARG A 210 -14.44 -8.24 -6.98
N PHE A 211 -13.82 -8.91 -6.02
CA PHE A 211 -14.28 -9.02 -4.65
C PHE A 211 -13.26 -8.39 -3.70
N ARG A 212 -13.78 -7.59 -2.77
CA ARG A 212 -13.02 -6.90 -1.75
C ARG A 212 -13.81 -6.97 -0.46
N ASP A 213 -13.10 -7.25 0.62
CA ASP A 213 -13.69 -7.26 1.95
C ASP A 213 -12.68 -6.81 2.99
N SER A 214 -13.15 -6.13 4.03
CA SER A 214 -12.31 -5.67 5.14
C SER A 214 -13.11 -5.71 6.43
N TRP A 215 -12.55 -6.31 7.48
CA TRP A 215 -13.20 -6.43 8.78
C TRP A 215 -12.16 -6.50 9.90
N TYR A 216 -12.56 -6.11 11.12
CA TYR A 216 -11.68 -6.18 12.30
C TYR A 216 -11.92 -7.47 13.09
N GLN A 217 -10.89 -8.26 13.37
CA GLN A 217 -10.96 -9.34 14.36
C GLN A 217 -10.48 -8.84 15.72
N PRO A 218 -11.33 -8.91 16.77
CA PRO A 218 -10.92 -8.57 18.13
C PRO A 218 -10.07 -9.68 18.73
N LYS A 219 -9.32 -9.35 19.79
CA LYS A 219 -8.62 -10.37 20.58
C LYS A 219 -9.62 -11.37 21.14
N HIS A 220 -9.35 -12.66 20.94
CA HIS A 220 -9.92 -13.67 21.81
C HIS A 220 -9.34 -13.40 23.20
N ILE A 221 -10.09 -12.68 24.03
CA ILE A 221 -9.89 -12.72 25.47
C ILE A 221 -10.32 -14.15 25.83
N GLY A 222 -9.34 -15.06 25.88
CA GLY A 222 -9.52 -16.29 26.63
C GLY A 222 -9.96 -15.86 28.02
N GLU A 223 -11.05 -16.45 28.51
CA GLU A 223 -11.56 -16.25 29.85
C GLU A 223 -10.36 -16.25 30.80
N ALA A 224 -10.01 -15.08 31.34
CA ALA A 224 -9.13 -15.01 32.48
C ALA A 224 -9.92 -15.68 33.59
N GLY A 225 -9.59 -16.94 33.87
CA GLY A 225 -10.22 -17.71 34.92
C GLY A 225 -10.24 -16.91 36.20
N ASN A 226 -11.45 -16.81 36.77
CA ASN A 226 -11.63 -16.57 38.20
C ASN A 226 -11.08 -17.76 39.00
#